data_AF-A0A516IQQ3-F1
#
_entry.id   AF-A0A516IQQ3-F1
#
_cell.length_a   1.000
_cell.length_b   1.000
_cell.length_c   1.000
_cell.angle_alpha   90.00
_cell.angle_beta   90.00
_cell.angle_gamma   90.00
#
_symmetry.space_group_name_H-M   'P 1'
#
loop_
_entity.id
_entity.type
_entity.pdbx_description
1 polymer ?
#
loop_
_entity_poly.entity_id
_entity_poly.type
_entity_poly.pdbx_seq_one_letter_code
_entity_poly.pdbx_strand_id
1 'polypeptide(L)'
;MRSFYVLVHGRLDWVPDHSANEEMFTPAGFYCHRYVLASGFEDAAEKAFRRIRKSLEKQTGWLKGGLATLTLEAQEVRPAALRKLLKRGNRRQEFYAAEGAAQDDRT
;
A
#
# COMPACT_ATOMS: atom_id res chain seq x y z
N MET A 1 -20.42 -3.83 -9.28
CA MET A 1 -19.04 -3.77 -8.73
C MET A 1 -18.08 -4.43 -9.72
N ARG A 2 -16.88 -3.87 -9.89
CA ARG A 2 -15.81 -4.39 -10.76
C ARG A 2 -14.50 -4.48 -9.97
N SER A 3 -13.54 -5.26 -10.47
CA SER A 3 -12.21 -5.31 -9.89
C SER A 3 -11.33 -4.22 -10.50
N PHE A 4 -10.58 -3.55 -9.65
CA PHE A 4 -9.61 -2.54 -10.03
C PHE A 4 -8.25 -2.87 -9.44
N TYR A 5 -7.22 -2.55 -10.18
CA TYR A 5 -5.85 -2.42 -9.70
C TYR A 5 -5.58 -0.95 -9.36
N VAL A 6 -4.91 -0.73 -8.23
CA VAL A 6 -4.51 0.58 -7.74
C VAL A 6 -3.04 0.52 -7.35
N LEU A 7 -2.21 1.38 -7.96
CA LEU A 7 -0.87 1.69 -7.47
C LEU A 7 -0.97 2.92 -6.57
N VAL A 8 -0.57 2.75 -5.32
CA VAL A 8 -0.58 3.83 -4.32
C VAL A 8 0.83 4.20 -3.96
N HIS A 9 1.12 5.50 -3.99
CA HIS A 9 2.30 6.09 -3.37
C HIS A 9 1.89 6.65 -2.00
N GLY A 10 2.61 6.24 -0.95
CA GLY A 10 2.44 6.74 0.40
C GLY A 10 3.67 7.50 0.84
N ARG A 11 3.48 8.70 1.38
CA ARG A 11 4.54 9.53 1.96
C ARG A 11 4.32 9.67 3.45
N LEU A 12 5.40 9.52 4.22
CA LEU A 12 5.40 9.66 5.67
C LEU A 12 6.21 10.89 6.06
N ASP A 13 5.54 11.82 6.72
CA ASP A 13 6.17 13.00 7.29
C ASP A 13 6.28 12.78 8.81
N TRP A 14 7.51 12.57 9.28
CA TRP A 14 7.82 12.19 10.67
C TRP A 14 7.93 13.41 11.58
N VAL A 15 7.50 13.25 12.83
CA VAL A 15 7.66 14.31 13.84
C VAL A 15 9.13 14.36 14.31
N PRO A 16 9.79 15.54 14.30
CA PRO A 16 11.24 15.66 14.52
C PRO A 16 11.75 15.04 15.83
N ASP A 17 11.02 15.19 16.94
CA ASP A 17 11.44 14.70 18.26
C ASP A 17 11.53 13.17 18.35
N HIS A 18 10.89 12.43 17.44
CA HIS A 18 10.93 10.97 17.41
C HIS A 18 11.95 10.41 16.42
N SER A 19 12.50 11.24 15.53
CA SER A 19 13.52 10.84 14.56
C SER A 19 14.93 10.71 15.16
N ALA A 20 15.14 11.26 16.37
CA ALA A 20 16.41 11.21 17.09
C ALA A 20 16.64 9.90 17.87
N ASN A 21 15.64 9.01 17.90
CA ASN A 21 15.84 7.68 18.47
C ASN A 21 16.54 6.80 17.43
N GLU A 22 17.85 6.65 17.53
CA GLU A 22 18.73 5.97 16.56
C GLU A 22 18.30 4.52 16.24
N GLU A 23 17.41 3.94 17.06
CA GLU A 23 16.85 2.59 16.86
C GLU A 23 15.55 2.56 16.02
N MET A 24 14.90 3.70 15.73
CA MET A 24 13.62 3.72 15.02
C MET A 24 13.80 3.89 13.51
N PHE A 25 13.42 2.85 12.74
CA PHE A 25 13.38 2.91 11.28
C PHE A 25 12.28 3.87 10.78
N THR A 26 12.67 4.95 10.09
CA THR A 26 11.80 6.05 9.65
C THR A 26 11.78 6.22 8.12
N PRO A 27 11.08 5.34 7.38
CA PRO A 27 11.01 5.45 5.92
C PRO A 27 10.30 6.72 5.47
N ALA A 28 10.84 7.40 4.45
CA ALA A 28 10.20 8.59 3.86
C ALA A 28 8.87 8.27 3.15
N GLY A 29 8.68 7.02 2.73
CA GLY A 29 7.48 6.60 2.00
C GLY A 29 7.55 5.18 1.47
N PHE A 30 6.53 4.83 0.68
CA PHE A 30 6.37 3.51 0.09
C PHE A 30 5.52 3.51 -1.18
N TYR A 31 5.71 2.49 -2.01
CA TYR A 31 4.78 2.12 -3.07
C TYR A 31 4.04 0.84 -2.72
N CYS A 32 2.78 0.75 -3.14
CA CYS A 32 1.92 -0.36 -2.78
C CYS A 32 0.92 -0.69 -3.89
N HIS A 33 0.92 -1.95 -4.32
CA HIS A 33 -0.05 -2.50 -5.25
C HIS A 33 -1.28 -3.04 -4.50
N ARG A 34 -2.48 -2.68 -4.96
CA ARG A 34 -3.74 -3.19 -4.39
C ARG A 34 -4.71 -3.58 -5.49
N TYR A 35 -5.40 -4.69 -5.28
CA TYR A 35 -6.59 -5.02 -6.05
C TYR A 35 -7.81 -4.94 -5.14
N VAL A 36 -8.84 -4.25 -5.60
CA VAL A 36 -10.06 -3.99 -4.83
C VAL A 36 -11.31 -4.20 -5.67
N LEU A 37 -12.43 -4.48 -5.00
CA LEU A 37 -13.76 -4.46 -5.60
C LEU A 37 -14.40 -3.10 -5.31
N ALA A 38 -14.77 -2.39 -6.38
CA ALA A 38 -15.32 -1.04 -6.30
C ALA A 38 -16.45 -0.81 -7.30
N SER A 39 -17.25 0.23 -7.08
CA SER A 39 -18.26 0.71 -8.02
C SER A 39 -17.65 1.51 -9.18
N GLY A 40 -16.52 2.19 -8.93
CA GLY A 40 -15.80 3.00 -9.91
C GLY A 40 -14.35 3.30 -9.48
N PHE A 41 -13.65 4.14 -10.24
CA PHE A 41 -12.24 4.46 -10.02
C PHE A 41 -11.98 5.18 -8.69
N GLU A 42 -12.81 6.16 -8.35
CA GLU A 42 -12.69 6.92 -7.10
C GLU A 42 -12.92 6.03 -5.86
N ASP A 43 -14.01 5.25 -5.86
CA ASP A 43 -14.29 4.24 -4.81
C ASP A 43 -13.17 3.20 -4.72
N ALA A 44 -12.49 2.86 -5.83
CA ALA A 44 -11.34 1.96 -5.82
C ALA A 44 -10.15 2.57 -5.08
N ALA A 45 -9.81 3.82 -5.38
CA ALA A 45 -8.72 4.54 -4.71
C ALA A 45 -9.01 4.68 -3.21
N GLU A 46 -10.20 5.13 -2.83
CA GLU A 46 -10.57 5.31 -1.43
C GLU A 46 -10.51 3.99 -0.64
N LYS A 47 -11.02 2.89 -1.23
CA LYS A 47 -10.92 1.56 -0.62
C LYS A 47 -9.49 1.09 -0.47
N ALA A 48 -8.62 1.36 -1.44
CA ALA A 48 -7.21 1.03 -1.36
C ALA A 48 -6.53 1.84 -0.23
N PHE A 49 -6.78 3.14 -0.16
CA PHE A 49 -6.23 4.03 0.87
C PHE A 49 -6.66 3.60 2.27
N ARG A 50 -7.95 3.35 2.48
CA ARG A 50 -8.47 2.90 3.78
C ARG A 50 -7.82 1.59 4.23
N ARG A 51 -7.60 0.64 3.31
CA ARG A 51 -6.91 -0.61 3.63
C ARG A 51 -5.45 -0.36 4.00
N ILE A 52 -4.74 0.47 3.25
CA ILE A 52 -3.33 0.81 3.51
C ILE A 52 -3.19 1.48 4.88
N ARG A 53 -3.99 2.51 5.19
CA ARG A 53 -3.98 3.19 6.50
C ARG A 53 -4.18 2.20 7.64
N LYS A 54 -5.21 1.36 7.55
CA LYS A 54 -5.52 0.35 8.58
C LYS A 54 -4.37 -0.64 8.76
N SER A 55 -3.74 -1.05 7.66
CA SER A 55 -2.66 -2.03 7.68
C SER A 55 -1.37 -1.46 8.28
N LEU A 56 -0.97 -0.27 7.83
CA LEU A 56 0.21 0.42 8.35
C LEU A 56 0.05 0.67 9.84
N GLU A 57 -1.10 1.19 10.24
CA GLU A 57 -1.42 1.45 11.64
C GLU A 57 -1.38 0.16 12.48
N LYS A 58 -1.95 -0.95 11.98
CA LYS A 58 -1.91 -2.24 12.70
C LYS A 58 -0.48 -2.76 12.88
N GLN A 59 0.42 -2.51 11.94
CA GLN A 59 1.78 -3.04 11.99
C GLN A 59 2.74 -2.17 12.81
N THR A 60 2.48 -0.87 12.87
CA THR A 60 3.48 0.09 13.36
C THR A 60 2.98 0.98 14.49
N GLY A 61 1.67 1.24 14.56
CA GLY A 61 1.09 2.21 15.49
C GLY A 61 1.47 3.67 15.22
N TRP A 62 2.18 3.97 14.13
CA TRP A 62 2.76 5.30 13.91
C TRP A 62 1.74 6.42 13.78
N LEU A 63 0.57 6.16 13.19
CA LEU A 63 -0.40 7.22 12.88
C LEU A 63 -1.21 7.58 14.12
N LYS A 64 -1.71 6.59 14.87
CA LYS A 64 -2.42 6.87 16.14
C LYS A 64 -1.48 7.37 17.24
N GLY A 65 -0.22 6.94 17.22
CA GLY A 65 0.80 7.45 18.13
C GLY A 65 1.24 8.88 17.83
N GLY A 66 0.76 9.48 16.74
CA GLY A 66 1.17 10.83 16.32
C GLY A 66 2.64 10.91 15.89
N LEU A 67 3.29 9.77 15.60
CA LEU A 67 4.72 9.70 15.26
C LEU A 67 4.99 10.11 13.81
N ALA A 68 4.01 9.90 12.93
CA ALA A 68 4.08 10.28 11.53
C ALA A 68 2.70 10.65 10.97
N THR A 69 2.70 11.57 10.00
CA THR A 69 1.54 11.86 9.16
C THR A 69 1.67 11.10 7.84
N LEU A 70 0.59 10.47 7.39
CA LEU A 70 0.56 9.69 6.14
C LEU A 70 -0.26 10.39 5.05
N THR A 71 0.39 10.74 3.95
CA THR A 71 -0.25 11.18 2.71
C THR A 71 -0.31 10.02 1.72
N LEU A 72 -1.44 9.82 1.05
CA LEU A 72 -1.63 8.75 0.06
C LEU A 72 -2.12 9.34 -1.26
N GLU A 73 -1.53 8.87 -2.35
CA GLU A 73 -1.89 9.26 -3.71
C GLU A 73 -2.03 8.01 -4.59
N ALA A 74 -3.06 7.98 -5.43
CA ALA A 74 -3.26 6.92 -6.41
C ALA A 74 -2.55 7.31 -7.70
N GLN A 75 -1.35 6.76 -7.91
CA GLN A 75 -0.54 6.99 -9.09
C GLN A 75 -1.12 6.29 -10.34
N GLU A 76 -1.82 5.17 -10.15
CA GLU A 76 -2.49 4.45 -11.22
C GLU A 76 -3.78 3.81 -10.70
N VAL A 77 -4.87 3.93 -11.47
CA VAL A 77 -6.12 3.19 -11.24
C VAL A 77 -6.62 2.64 -12.56
N ARG A 78 -6.75 1.31 -12.67
CA ARG A 78 -7.28 0.68 -13.88
C ARG A 78 -8.15 -0.54 -13.60
N PRO A 79 -9.04 -0.91 -14.52
CA PRO A 79 -9.78 -2.16 -14.44
C PRO A 79 -8.80 -3.35 -14.38
N ALA A 80 -9.16 -4.37 -13.59
CA ALA A 80 -8.39 -5.59 -13.44
C ALA A 80 -9.30 -6.82 -13.58
N ALA A 81 -8.71 -7.95 -13.97
CA ALA A 81 -9.41 -9.22 -14.00
C ALA A 81 -9.71 -9.70 -12.56
N LEU A 82 -10.96 -10.14 -12.29
CA LEU A 82 -11.41 -10.61 -10.97
C LEU A 82 -10.49 -11.68 -10.35
N ARG A 83 -9.93 -12.58 -11.17
CA ARG A 83 -8.99 -13.62 -10.72
C ARG A 83 -7.75 -13.06 -10.00
N LYS A 84 -7.36 -11.81 -10.29
CA LYS A 84 -6.23 -11.16 -9.62
C LYS A 84 -6.53 -10.90 -8.14
N LEU A 85 -7.79 -10.66 -7.74
CA LEU A 85 -8.17 -10.48 -6.33
C LEU A 85 -7.85 -11.70 -5.46
N LEU A 86 -7.91 -12.90 -6.05
CA LEU A 86 -7.75 -14.17 -5.35
C LEU A 86 -6.29 -14.61 -5.23
N LYS A 87 -5.34 -13.94 -5.90
CA LYS A 87 -3.91 -14.27 -5.76
C LYS A 87 -3.47 -14.00 -4.31
N ARG A 88 -2.84 -14.99 -3.67
CA ARG A 88 -2.32 -14.91 -2.30
C ARG A 88 -1.42 -13.69 -2.06
N GLY A 89 -0.69 -13.22 -3.09
CA GLY A 89 0.11 -12.00 -3.04
C GLY A 89 -0.67 -10.72 -2.73
N ASN A 90 -1.98 -10.64 -3.05
CA ASN A 90 -2.81 -9.50 -2.64
C ASN A 90 -3.07 -9.41 -1.14
N ARG A 91 -2.83 -10.50 -0.41
CA ARG A 91 -2.98 -10.54 1.06
C ARG A 91 -1.69 -10.16 1.77
N ARG A 92 -0.53 -10.28 1.11
CA ARG A 92 0.77 -9.92 1.70
C ARG A 92 1.14 -8.51 1.30
N GLN A 93 1.43 -7.71 2.32
CA GLN A 93 1.94 -6.37 2.16
C GLN A 93 3.43 -6.48 1.85
N GLU A 94 3.76 -6.76 0.60
CA GLU A 94 5.14 -6.64 0.15
C GLU A 94 5.41 -5.15 -0.06
N PHE A 95 5.76 -4.47 1.03
CA PHE A 95 6.50 -3.23 0.96
C PHE A 95 7.89 -3.62 0.45
N TYR A 96 8.19 -3.26 -0.80
CA TYR A 96 9.43 -3.58 -1.50
C TYR A 96 9.81 -5.08 -1.45
N ALA A 97 9.07 -5.92 -2.18
CA ALA A 97 9.73 -7.10 -2.74
C ALA A 97 10.63 -6.59 -3.87
N ALA A 98 11.95 -6.76 -3.70
CA ALA A 98 12.93 -6.53 -4.75
C ALA A 98 12.43 -7.15 -6.06
N GLU A 99 12.64 -6.43 -7.16
CA GLU A 99 12.41 -6.95 -8.51
C GLU A 99 13.05 -8.34 -8.65
N GLY A 100 12.24 -9.37 -8.90
CA GLY A 100 12.75 -10.73 -9.00
C GLY A 100 11.69 -11.82 -8.98
N ALA A 101 10.65 -11.70 -9.82
CA ALA A 101 9.84 -12.86 -10.23
C ALA A 101 9.02 -12.55 -11.51
N ALA A 102 9.71 -12.12 -12.56
CA ALA A 102 9.32 -12.44 -13.92
C ALA A 102 10.31 -13.50 -14.42
N GLN A 103 9.79 -14.51 -15.15
CA GLN A 103 10.43 -15.76 -15.63
C GLN A 103 10.60 -16.84 -14.54
N ASP A 104 10.11 -18.07 -14.70
CA ASP A 104 9.97 -18.88 -15.91
C ASP A 104 8.60 -19.55 -16.07
N ASP A 105 7.99 -19.35 -17.23
CA ASP A 105 7.03 -20.26 -17.85
C ASP A 105 7.75 -20.94 -19.02
N ARG A 106 8.38 -22.07 -18.73
CA ARG A 106 8.82 -23.08 -19.71
C ARG A 106 8.84 -24.44 -19.04
N THR A 107 7.73 -25.17 -19.10
CA THR A 107 7.70 -26.52 -19.69
C THR A 107 6.28 -26.91 -20.05
#